data_AF-A0A3D5L9T3-F1
#
_entry.id   AF-A0A3D5L9T3-F1
#
_cell.length_a   1.000
_cell.length_b   1.000
_cell.length_c   1.000
_cell.angle_alpha   90.00
_cell.angle_beta   90.00
_cell.angle_gamma   90.00
#
_symmetry.space_group_name_H-M   'P 1'
#
loop_
_entity.id
_entity.type
_entity.pdbx_description
1 polymer ?
#
loop_
_entity_poly.entity_id
_entity_poly.type
_entity_poly.pdbx_seq_one_letter_code
_entity_poly.pdbx_strand_id
1 'polypeptide(L)'
;MEKYQSFHFSPLNNRSMLMPRIPKGTEYHVDSSRLVNPFEPIPEEVLKGRAPYSLLNSGFFKKEIELEGAKRPYGLYAPQNLWSKGACAVIFAESGVTAEEFIKTGNWKQLADKYLVSLLILESPKWEKEQIEREFDYAWTTVYHEFSKRPTVDICESFFYPIGLGDAAGIAAAFALTYSATFPAFAVCGDCSVDPELLNVLRKLPSDGVDTWKKTEIAMPGFLIDKKGNAEAVFEYIKEINRVKEENLINQYGSVYLEQPRRGAYYVNEQPISQVWLADENSTKKFDQNEINEAMLRFVLRFSLWGGSGNNHLRPKRSWEEIGVIRVEKEIAGLPRYWDIYVPSCYRPDDKKEYPLVVAIHGFSCSPEYFEQTSDWHRLAEERGFFVVYPAAYPRNVGRSRFPLPGWCVWPIDQEGVDESEYFKVMLDDMEEKYPIDKKRIYAVGHSNGGRMTQRLSRTMPERFAAFGPTGALGGKSADAIEPIDDHMKCPIAFMMGEYDMASPSVEEGSIARETLKAYCRANHMTPQFENWYDNGIYHTLVMYDKDHVPMIRYTIMKGCPHTYTGEMAQLTWDTFLCHFTREADGSIQYHG
;
A
#
# COMPACT_ATOMS: atom_id res chain seq x y z
N MET A 1 20.73 -35.12 1.30
CA MET A 1 19.50 -34.31 1.13
C MET A 1 19.95 -33.00 0.52
N GLU A 2 19.33 -32.56 -0.57
CA GLU A 2 19.57 -31.20 -1.09
C GLU A 2 19.08 -30.18 -0.06
N LYS A 3 19.86 -29.12 0.21
CA LYS A 3 19.49 -28.04 1.13
C LYS A 3 18.37 -27.18 0.50
N TYR A 4 17.62 -26.43 1.31
CA TYR A 4 16.64 -25.43 0.82
C TYR A 4 15.47 -26.00 -0.01
N GLN A 5 14.82 -27.05 0.49
CA GLN A 5 13.67 -27.70 -0.17
C GLN A 5 12.32 -27.36 0.49
N SER A 6 12.31 -26.52 1.52
CA SER A 6 11.06 -26.11 2.18
C SER A 6 10.20 -25.19 1.31
N PHE A 7 8.99 -24.92 1.82
CA PHE A 7 8.06 -23.98 1.20
C PHE A 7 8.69 -22.60 0.99
N HIS A 8 9.61 -22.13 1.84
CA HIS A 8 10.33 -20.85 1.69
C HIS A 8 11.05 -20.68 0.36
N PHE A 9 11.49 -21.79 -0.23
CA PHE A 9 12.25 -21.81 -1.48
C PHE A 9 11.47 -22.46 -2.61
N SER A 10 10.14 -22.45 -2.50
CA SER A 10 9.24 -22.97 -3.54
C SER A 10 8.72 -21.84 -4.43
N PRO A 11 8.60 -22.07 -5.75
CA PRO A 11 7.83 -21.20 -6.65
C PRO A 11 6.40 -20.90 -6.17
N LEU A 12 5.83 -21.77 -5.33
CA LEU A 12 4.46 -21.64 -4.83
C LEU A 12 4.30 -20.67 -3.66
N ASN A 13 5.37 -20.39 -2.91
CA ASN A 13 5.33 -19.51 -1.72
C ASN A 13 5.71 -18.07 -2.02
N ASN A 14 6.14 -17.83 -3.26
CA ASN A 14 6.84 -16.63 -3.60
C ASN A 14 5.85 -15.52 -3.95
N ARG A 15 5.06 -15.00 -3.00
CA ARG A 15 4.09 -13.93 -3.28
C ARG A 15 4.13 -12.85 -2.21
N SER A 16 3.83 -11.62 -2.64
CA SER A 16 3.57 -10.46 -1.78
C SER A 16 2.60 -10.82 -0.65
N MET A 17 2.78 -10.18 0.52
CA MET A 17 1.89 -10.33 1.66
C MET A 17 0.42 -9.95 1.37
N LEU A 18 0.18 -9.22 0.28
CA LEU A 18 -1.16 -8.88 -0.23
C LEU A 18 -1.80 -9.98 -1.09
N MET A 19 -1.04 -10.98 -1.52
CA MET A 19 -1.51 -12.07 -2.36
C MET A 19 -1.59 -13.38 -1.57
N PRO A 20 -2.60 -14.22 -1.84
CA PRO A 20 -2.71 -15.52 -1.20
C PRO A 20 -1.57 -16.44 -1.65
N ARG A 21 -0.94 -17.12 -0.68
CA ARG A 21 0.07 -18.18 -0.90
C ARG A 21 -0.60 -19.50 -1.27
N ILE A 22 -1.27 -19.51 -2.42
CA ILE A 22 -1.90 -20.69 -3.02
C ILE A 22 -1.27 -20.99 -4.38
N PRO A 23 -1.27 -22.24 -4.86
CA PRO A 23 -0.84 -22.55 -6.23
C PRO A 23 -1.59 -21.68 -7.25
N LYS A 24 -0.94 -21.33 -8.37
CA LYS A 24 -1.58 -20.57 -9.47
C LYS A 24 -2.73 -21.38 -10.08
N GLY A 25 -3.85 -20.74 -10.39
CA GLY A 25 -5.05 -21.37 -10.96
C GLY A 25 -5.94 -22.11 -9.93
N THR A 26 -5.61 -22.05 -8.64
CA THR A 26 -6.52 -22.48 -7.58
C THR A 26 -7.46 -21.32 -7.23
N GLU A 27 -8.77 -21.60 -7.08
CA GLU A 27 -9.71 -20.58 -6.64
C GLU A 27 -9.27 -19.97 -5.31
N TYR A 28 -9.19 -18.64 -5.26
CA TYR A 28 -8.97 -17.93 -4.01
C TYR A 28 -10.31 -17.77 -3.29
N HIS A 29 -10.45 -18.41 -2.14
CA HIS A 29 -11.54 -18.12 -1.22
C HIS A 29 -11.09 -17.08 -0.21
N VAL A 30 -11.87 -15.99 -0.12
CA VAL A 30 -11.63 -14.89 0.81
C VAL A 30 -11.71 -15.43 2.24
N ASP A 31 -10.65 -15.21 3.02
CA ASP A 31 -10.65 -15.54 4.45
C ASP A 31 -11.63 -14.64 5.20
N SER A 32 -12.85 -15.16 5.42
CA SER A 32 -13.93 -14.46 6.11
C SER A 32 -13.60 -14.12 7.57
N SER A 33 -12.56 -14.72 8.16
CA SER A 33 -12.11 -14.36 9.52
C SER A 33 -11.55 -12.93 9.59
N ARG A 34 -11.14 -12.33 8.47
CA ARG A 34 -10.75 -10.90 8.37
C ARG A 34 -11.95 -9.92 8.45
N LEU A 35 -13.18 -10.45 8.40
CA LEU A 35 -14.42 -9.67 8.50
C LEU A 35 -15.07 -9.73 9.88
N VAL A 36 -14.51 -10.51 10.80
CA VAL A 36 -14.94 -10.56 12.20
C VAL A 36 -14.29 -9.40 12.96
N ASN A 37 -14.96 -8.87 13.97
CA ASN A 37 -14.38 -7.93 14.94
C ASN A 37 -13.78 -8.76 16.09
N PRO A 38 -12.46 -9.05 16.10
CA PRO A 38 -11.87 -9.94 17.09
C PRO A 38 -11.67 -9.27 18.47
N PHE A 39 -11.90 -7.96 18.58
CA PHE A 39 -11.70 -7.21 19.82
C PHE A 39 -12.99 -6.49 20.22
N GLU A 40 -13.20 -6.41 21.53
CA GLU A 40 -14.23 -5.53 22.10
C GLU A 40 -13.93 -4.06 21.73
N PRO A 41 -14.96 -3.25 21.44
CA PRO A 41 -14.79 -1.82 21.28
C PRO A 41 -14.13 -1.19 22.51
N ILE A 42 -13.20 -0.28 22.26
CA ILE A 42 -12.51 0.51 23.28
C ILE A 42 -13.51 1.43 23.99
N PRO A 43 -13.50 1.52 25.33
CA PRO A 43 -14.41 2.40 26.04
C PRO A 43 -14.20 3.89 25.70
N GLU A 44 -15.29 4.65 25.57
CA GLU A 44 -15.30 6.06 25.12
C GLU A 44 -14.45 6.98 26.01
N GLU A 45 -14.40 6.70 27.32
CA GLU A 45 -13.57 7.42 28.28
C GLU A 45 -12.06 7.31 28.01
N VAL A 46 -11.63 6.25 27.32
CA VAL A 46 -10.22 6.06 26.91
C VAL A 46 -9.91 6.88 25.66
N LEU A 47 -10.91 7.08 24.80
CA LEU A 47 -10.80 7.83 23.54
C LEU A 47 -10.87 9.35 23.79
N LYS A 48 -11.63 9.78 24.79
CA LYS A 48 -11.88 11.19 25.10
C LYS A 48 -10.58 11.98 25.31
N GLY A 49 -10.45 13.09 24.57
CA GLY A 49 -9.33 14.03 24.69
C GLY A 49 -8.04 13.61 23.98
N ARG A 50 -8.05 12.52 23.21
CA ARG A 50 -6.91 12.08 22.40
C ARG A 50 -6.96 12.64 20.98
N ALA A 51 -5.79 12.75 20.35
CA ALA A 51 -5.69 13.05 18.92
C ALA A 51 -6.27 11.88 18.11
N PRO A 52 -7.35 12.09 17.33
CA PRO A 52 -8.11 10.98 16.76
C PRO A 52 -7.32 10.16 15.74
N TYR A 53 -6.42 10.81 15.01
CA TYR A 53 -5.64 10.21 13.91
C TYR A 53 -4.35 9.52 14.35
N SER A 54 -3.98 9.58 15.63
CA SER A 54 -2.81 8.88 16.18
C SER A 54 -3.21 7.53 16.76
N LEU A 55 -2.35 6.52 16.59
CA LEU A 55 -2.56 5.20 17.19
C LEU A 55 -2.54 5.30 18.72
N LEU A 56 -3.47 4.60 19.39
CA LEU A 56 -3.57 4.62 20.85
C LEU A 56 -2.49 3.81 21.56
N ASN A 57 -1.94 2.82 20.86
CA ASN A 57 -0.97 1.88 21.40
C ASN A 57 0.43 2.43 21.19
N SER A 58 1.05 2.87 22.28
CA SER A 58 2.42 3.39 22.30
C SER A 58 3.23 2.74 23.41
N GLY A 59 4.53 2.63 23.21
CA GLY A 59 5.46 2.02 24.16
C GLY A 59 5.94 0.65 23.71
N PHE A 60 6.58 -0.07 24.64
CA PHE A 60 7.17 -1.38 24.38
C PHE A 60 6.26 -2.49 24.87
N PHE A 61 6.08 -3.51 24.03
CA PHE A 61 5.27 -4.70 24.27
C PHE A 61 6.13 -5.95 24.10
N LYS A 62 6.23 -6.77 25.15
CA LYS A 62 6.82 -8.10 25.05
C LYS A 62 5.75 -9.12 24.69
N LYS A 63 6.05 -9.96 23.71
CA LYS A 63 5.09 -10.89 23.10
C LYS A 63 5.80 -12.20 22.78
N GLU A 64 5.01 -13.20 22.40
CA GLU A 64 5.50 -14.51 22.00
C GLU A 64 4.67 -15.06 20.84
N ILE A 65 5.29 -15.90 20.01
CA ILE A 65 4.63 -16.65 18.96
C ILE A 65 4.92 -18.14 19.15
N GLU A 66 3.92 -18.98 18.92
CA GLU A 66 4.05 -20.43 19.05
C GLU A 66 4.36 -21.04 17.68
N LEU A 67 5.47 -21.78 17.59
CA LEU A 67 5.93 -22.48 16.40
C LEU A 67 6.36 -23.89 16.78
N GLU A 68 5.82 -24.91 16.11
CA GLU A 68 6.16 -26.31 16.35
C GLU A 68 6.08 -26.72 17.84
N GLY A 69 5.17 -26.11 18.62
CA GLY A 69 5.01 -26.35 20.05
C GLY A 69 6.04 -25.64 20.96
N ALA A 70 6.91 -24.81 20.39
CA ALA A 70 7.84 -23.94 21.11
C ALA A 70 7.38 -22.48 21.06
N LYS A 71 7.55 -21.77 22.17
CA LYS A 71 7.28 -20.33 22.25
C LYS A 71 8.55 -19.55 21.96
N ARG A 72 8.50 -18.66 20.96
CA ARG A 72 9.58 -17.73 20.65
C ARG A 72 9.17 -16.30 21.04
N PRO A 73 9.90 -15.65 21.97
CA PRO A 73 9.61 -14.29 22.38
C PRO A 73 9.97 -13.28 21.28
N TYR A 74 9.33 -12.12 21.28
CA TYR A 74 9.71 -10.94 20.49
C TYR A 74 9.25 -9.67 21.19
N GLY A 75 9.79 -8.52 20.80
CA GLY A 75 9.34 -7.21 21.27
C GLY A 75 8.72 -6.38 20.15
N LEU A 76 7.79 -5.49 20.52
CA LEU A 76 7.28 -4.47 19.62
C LEU A 76 7.32 -3.11 20.32
N TYR A 77 8.00 -2.14 19.71
CA TYR A 77 7.95 -0.75 20.15
C TYR A 77 7.13 0.10 19.18
N ALA A 78 6.14 0.83 19.71
CA ALA A 78 5.29 1.74 18.95
C ALA A 78 5.49 3.19 19.42
N PRO A 79 5.91 4.12 18.54
CA PRO A 79 5.97 5.55 18.85
C PRO A 79 4.59 6.13 19.17
N GLN A 80 4.54 7.16 20.03
CA GLN A 80 3.27 7.76 20.50
C GLN A 80 2.41 8.37 19.40
N ASN A 81 3.04 8.95 18.37
CA ASN A 81 2.36 9.63 17.27
C ASN A 81 2.42 8.81 15.98
N LEU A 82 2.57 7.49 16.07
CA LEU A 82 2.51 6.62 14.90
C LEU A 82 1.10 6.68 14.32
N TRP A 83 0.99 6.90 13.01
CA TRP A 83 -0.31 6.93 12.32
C TRP A 83 -0.64 5.56 11.76
N SER A 84 -1.92 5.37 11.39
CA SER A 84 -2.36 4.18 10.65
C SER A 84 -1.52 4.02 9.37
N LYS A 85 -1.26 2.77 8.96
CA LYS A 85 -0.33 2.44 7.87
C LYS A 85 1.09 3.00 8.06
N GLY A 86 1.59 2.97 9.29
CA GLY A 86 2.95 3.36 9.64
C GLY A 86 4.02 2.42 9.09
N ALA A 87 5.30 2.82 9.21
CA ALA A 87 6.46 2.01 8.86
C ALA A 87 6.91 1.11 10.01
N CYS A 88 7.53 -0.03 9.69
CA CYS A 88 8.11 -0.94 10.68
C CYS A 88 9.53 -1.40 10.31
N ALA A 89 10.49 -1.20 11.19
CA ALA A 89 11.79 -1.86 11.12
C ALA A 89 11.69 -3.24 11.79
N VAL A 90 11.99 -4.30 11.04
CA VAL A 90 12.04 -5.68 11.54
C VAL A 90 13.47 -5.97 11.95
N ILE A 91 13.76 -5.78 13.23
CA ILE A 91 15.08 -5.88 13.82
C ILE A 91 15.38 -7.34 14.14
N PHE A 92 16.43 -7.90 13.55
CA PHE A 92 17.07 -9.14 13.98
C PHE A 92 18.20 -8.75 14.94
N ALA A 93 17.91 -8.82 16.25
CA ALA A 93 18.87 -8.47 17.28
C ALA A 93 20.01 -9.50 17.34
N GLU A 94 21.19 -9.09 17.83
CA GLU A 94 22.32 -9.99 18.02
C GLU A 94 21.99 -11.13 19.00
N SER A 95 22.58 -12.32 18.81
CA SER A 95 22.35 -13.47 19.68
C SER A 95 22.53 -13.12 21.17
N GLY A 96 21.58 -13.56 21.99
CA GLY A 96 21.59 -13.34 23.44
C GLY A 96 21.05 -11.98 23.88
N VAL A 97 20.84 -11.03 22.97
CA VAL A 97 20.21 -9.74 23.29
C VAL A 97 18.69 -9.90 23.27
N THR A 98 18.06 -9.70 24.42
CA THR A 98 16.58 -9.68 24.50
C THR A 98 16.03 -8.37 23.96
N ALA A 99 14.81 -8.36 23.45
CA ALA A 99 14.11 -7.18 22.96
C ALA A 99 13.94 -6.11 24.05
N GLU A 100 13.78 -6.53 25.32
CA GLU A 100 13.74 -5.63 26.47
C GLU A 100 15.07 -4.91 26.71
N GLU A 101 16.19 -5.61 26.50
CA GLU A 101 17.53 -5.03 26.57
C GLU A 101 17.80 -4.16 25.34
N PHE A 102 17.44 -4.65 24.16
CA PHE A 102 17.61 -3.96 22.88
C PHE A 102 16.97 -2.57 22.91
N ILE A 103 15.71 -2.45 23.35
CA ILE A 103 15.02 -1.16 23.34
C ILE A 103 15.59 -0.16 24.36
N LYS A 104 16.37 -0.63 25.34
CA LYS A 104 17.04 0.19 26.37
C LYS A 104 18.48 0.55 26.00
N THR A 105 19.04 -0.08 24.96
CA THR A 105 20.43 0.07 24.54
C THR A 105 20.53 0.80 23.20
N GLY A 106 21.61 1.57 23.03
CA GLY A 106 21.79 2.41 21.84
C GLY A 106 20.71 3.48 21.68
N ASN A 107 20.48 3.90 20.43
CA ASN A 107 19.55 4.98 20.07
C ASN A 107 18.29 4.51 19.33
N TRP A 108 18.05 3.20 19.18
CA TRP A 108 16.94 2.68 18.36
C TRP A 108 15.57 3.22 18.76
N LYS A 109 15.26 3.31 20.06
CA LYS A 109 14.02 3.93 20.54
C LYS A 109 13.90 5.40 20.12
N GLN A 110 15.00 6.17 20.24
CA GLN A 110 15.02 7.59 19.87
C GLN A 110 14.83 7.76 18.36
N LEU A 111 15.43 6.88 17.56
CA LEU A 111 15.25 6.85 16.12
C LEU A 111 13.81 6.48 15.72
N ALA A 112 13.23 5.48 16.40
CA ALA A 112 11.84 5.09 16.21
C ALA A 112 10.88 6.27 16.47
N ASP A 113 11.10 7.01 17.57
CA ASP A 113 10.33 8.20 17.91
C ASP A 113 10.55 9.34 16.90
N LYS A 114 11.80 9.58 16.47
CA LYS A 114 12.18 10.63 15.52
C LYS A 114 11.59 10.42 14.13
N TYR A 115 11.59 9.18 13.64
CA TYR A 115 11.19 8.83 12.28
C TYR A 115 9.78 8.22 12.19
N LEU A 116 9.06 8.16 13.32
CA LEU A 116 7.72 7.56 13.44
C LEU A 116 7.65 6.17 12.79
N VAL A 117 8.57 5.30 13.23
CA VAL A 117 8.69 3.91 12.75
C VAL A 117 8.59 2.96 13.93
N SER A 118 7.72 1.95 13.84
CA SER A 118 7.67 0.90 14.86
C SER A 118 8.88 -0.02 14.76
N LEU A 119 9.30 -0.60 15.88
CA LEU A 119 10.36 -1.62 15.90
C LEU A 119 9.73 -2.96 16.23
N LEU A 120 9.82 -3.92 15.32
CA LEU A 120 9.53 -5.33 15.58
C LEU A 120 10.86 -6.04 15.85
N ILE A 121 11.14 -6.33 17.12
CA ILE A 121 12.44 -6.81 17.59
C ILE A 121 12.36 -8.32 17.79
N LEU A 122 13.00 -9.04 16.88
CA LEU A 122 13.18 -10.48 16.93
C LEU A 122 14.42 -10.80 17.78
N GLU A 123 14.23 -11.63 18.81
CA GLU A 123 15.30 -12.06 19.71
C GLU A 123 15.55 -13.57 19.57
N SER A 124 16.81 -13.98 19.73
CA SER A 124 17.19 -15.39 19.80
C SER A 124 18.36 -15.57 20.75
N PRO A 125 18.40 -16.63 21.59
CA PRO A 125 19.60 -16.98 22.34
C PRO A 125 20.80 -17.26 21.42
N LYS A 126 20.52 -17.81 20.24
CA LYS A 126 21.50 -18.07 19.19
C LYS A 126 20.80 -18.16 17.84
N TRP A 127 21.30 -17.42 16.86
CA TRP A 127 20.86 -17.53 15.47
C TRP A 127 21.55 -18.72 14.77
N GLU A 128 20.78 -19.61 14.14
CA GLU A 128 21.30 -20.84 13.52
C GLU A 128 21.23 -20.78 11.97
N LYS A 129 22.34 -20.41 11.32
CA LYS A 129 22.43 -20.32 9.85
C LYS A 129 22.21 -21.68 9.16
N GLU A 130 22.58 -22.77 9.82
CA GLU A 130 22.38 -24.14 9.31
C GLU A 130 20.90 -24.56 9.33
N GLN A 131 20.09 -23.96 10.20
CA GLN A 131 18.65 -24.19 10.34
C GLN A 131 17.83 -22.96 9.95
N ILE A 132 18.28 -22.22 8.94
CA ILE A 132 17.71 -20.92 8.55
C ILE A 132 16.20 -20.93 8.28
N GLU A 133 15.64 -22.06 7.86
CA GLU A 133 14.20 -22.24 7.64
C GLU A 133 13.38 -21.97 8.91
N ARG A 134 13.87 -22.40 10.08
CA ARG A 134 13.22 -22.14 11.38
C ARG A 134 13.26 -20.66 11.76
N GLU A 135 14.33 -19.97 11.37
CA GLU A 135 14.46 -18.53 11.59
C GLU A 135 13.53 -17.75 10.67
N PHE A 136 13.34 -18.24 9.44
CA PHE A 136 12.38 -17.66 8.49
C PHE A 136 10.94 -17.90 8.95
N ASP A 137 10.59 -19.08 9.44
CA ASP A 137 9.27 -19.36 9.99
C ASP A 137 8.95 -18.41 11.15
N TYR A 138 9.92 -18.18 12.04
CA TYR A 138 9.76 -17.24 13.15
C TYR A 138 9.58 -15.80 12.68
N ALA A 139 10.49 -15.30 11.84
CA ALA A 139 10.40 -13.93 11.35
C ALA A 139 9.13 -13.70 10.52
N TRP A 140 8.81 -14.59 9.58
CA TRP A 140 7.64 -14.48 8.72
C TRP A 140 6.34 -14.56 9.51
N THR A 141 6.21 -15.54 10.43
CA THR A 141 4.99 -15.69 11.23
C THR A 141 4.78 -14.47 12.12
N THR A 142 5.85 -13.90 12.68
CA THR A 142 5.77 -12.69 13.52
C THR A 142 5.33 -11.47 12.70
N VAL A 143 5.98 -11.22 11.56
CA VAL A 143 5.62 -10.13 10.63
C VAL A 143 4.16 -10.27 10.17
N TYR A 144 3.78 -11.45 9.71
CA TYR A 144 2.42 -11.72 9.24
C TYR A 144 1.38 -11.58 10.36
N HIS A 145 1.70 -12.01 11.57
CA HIS A 145 0.81 -11.87 12.73
C HIS A 145 0.54 -10.40 13.05
N GLU A 146 1.59 -9.58 13.14
CA GLU A 146 1.44 -8.14 13.41
C GLU A 146 0.70 -7.40 12.29
N PHE A 147 1.01 -7.72 11.04
CA PHE A 147 0.34 -7.10 9.88
C PHE A 147 -1.13 -7.52 9.75
N SER A 148 -1.39 -8.83 9.73
CA SER A 148 -2.68 -9.39 9.32
C SER A 148 -3.70 -9.31 10.45
N LYS A 149 -3.27 -9.50 11.71
CA LYS A 149 -4.15 -9.46 12.88
C LYS A 149 -4.19 -8.10 13.58
N ARG A 150 -3.22 -7.21 13.28
CA ARG A 150 -3.09 -5.86 13.88
C ARG A 150 -3.30 -5.83 15.40
N PRO A 151 -2.65 -6.74 16.16
CA PRO A 151 -2.88 -6.84 17.59
C PRO A 151 -2.29 -5.65 18.37
N THR A 152 -1.37 -4.89 17.76
CA THR A 152 -0.63 -3.83 18.46
C THR A 152 -0.55 -2.53 17.65
N VAL A 153 -0.17 -2.60 16.38
CA VAL A 153 -0.02 -1.43 15.48
C VAL A 153 -0.63 -1.72 14.10
N ASP A 154 -0.92 -0.67 13.33
CA ASP A 154 -1.35 -0.79 11.93
C ASP A 154 -0.19 -0.39 11.01
N ILE A 155 0.51 -1.40 10.49
CA ILE A 155 1.69 -1.24 9.65
C ILE A 155 1.27 -1.36 8.18
N CYS A 156 1.85 -0.52 7.33
CA CYS A 156 1.71 -0.67 5.90
C CYS A 156 2.52 -1.86 5.38
N GLU A 157 1.86 -2.69 4.58
CA GLU A 157 2.44 -3.81 3.84
C GLU A 157 3.67 -3.44 3.01
N SER A 158 3.78 -2.20 2.56
CA SER A 158 4.84 -1.69 1.70
C SER A 158 6.02 -1.09 2.49
N PHE A 159 5.95 -1.07 3.84
CA PHE A 159 6.90 -0.40 4.73
C PHE A 159 7.44 -1.32 5.84
N PHE A 160 7.71 -2.59 5.54
CA PHE A 160 8.47 -3.47 6.42
C PHE A 160 9.95 -3.51 6.00
N TYR A 161 10.86 -3.22 6.91
CA TYR A 161 12.28 -3.11 6.60
C TYR A 161 13.12 -4.05 7.48
N PRO A 162 13.56 -5.21 6.96
CA PRO A 162 14.50 -6.07 7.67
C PRO A 162 15.79 -5.33 7.97
N ILE A 163 16.18 -5.33 9.24
CA ILE A 163 17.47 -4.79 9.71
C ILE A 163 18.14 -5.83 10.59
N GLY A 164 19.36 -6.25 10.24
CA GLY A 164 20.10 -7.28 10.98
C GLY A 164 21.38 -6.79 11.61
N LEU A 165 21.64 -7.24 12.84
CA LEU A 165 22.76 -6.78 13.66
C LEU A 165 23.63 -7.96 14.12
N GLY A 166 24.93 -7.74 14.25
CA GLY A 166 25.86 -8.73 14.81
C GLY A 166 25.88 -10.02 13.98
N ASP A 167 25.73 -11.16 14.64
CA ASP A 167 25.69 -12.47 14.00
C ASP A 167 24.36 -12.79 13.30
N ALA A 168 23.31 -12.01 13.56
CA ALA A 168 22.00 -12.11 12.90
C ALA A 168 21.95 -11.44 11.51
N ALA A 169 22.96 -10.61 11.19
CA ALA A 169 23.04 -9.82 9.95
C ALA A 169 22.82 -10.67 8.68
N GLY A 170 23.54 -11.78 8.54
CA GLY A 170 23.39 -12.68 7.39
C GLY A 170 22.01 -13.33 7.28
N ILE A 171 21.35 -13.64 8.41
CA ILE A 171 20.00 -14.21 8.42
C ILE A 171 18.98 -13.17 7.95
N ALA A 172 19.07 -11.93 8.44
CA ALA A 172 18.21 -10.84 8.02
C ALA A 172 18.36 -10.54 6.52
N ALA A 173 19.59 -10.55 6.00
CA ALA A 173 19.85 -10.38 4.57
C ALA A 173 19.22 -11.52 3.75
N ALA A 174 19.45 -12.77 4.16
CA ALA A 174 18.86 -13.94 3.50
C ALA A 174 17.32 -13.91 3.53
N PHE A 175 16.73 -13.48 4.65
CA PHE A 175 15.28 -13.32 4.81
C PHE A 175 14.74 -12.27 3.83
N ALA A 176 15.35 -11.08 3.79
CA ALA A 176 14.96 -10.01 2.89
C ALA A 176 15.01 -10.45 1.40
N LEU A 177 16.12 -11.05 0.98
CA LEU A 177 16.33 -11.52 -0.39
C LEU A 177 15.38 -12.66 -0.78
N THR A 178 15.02 -13.51 0.18
CA THR A 178 14.06 -14.61 -0.05
C THR A 178 12.66 -14.06 -0.32
N TYR A 179 12.20 -13.10 0.47
CA TYR A 179 10.86 -12.49 0.34
C TYR A 179 10.89 -11.15 -0.39
N SER A 180 11.55 -11.14 -1.55
CA SER A 180 11.84 -9.91 -2.28
C SER A 180 10.64 -9.12 -2.79
N ALA A 181 9.46 -9.73 -2.96
CA ALA A 181 8.23 -8.97 -3.22
C ALA A 181 7.52 -8.45 -1.96
N THR A 182 8.05 -8.66 -0.76
CA THR A 182 7.46 -8.16 0.49
C THR A 182 8.22 -6.95 1.03
N PHE A 183 9.55 -6.97 0.98
CA PHE A 183 10.36 -5.96 1.65
C PHE A 183 10.94 -4.94 0.65
N PRO A 184 10.66 -3.63 0.78
CA PRO A 184 11.20 -2.58 -0.09
C PRO A 184 12.72 -2.40 -0.05
N ALA A 185 13.36 -2.70 1.08
CA ALA A 185 14.79 -2.53 1.29
C ALA A 185 15.21 -3.25 2.57
N PHE A 186 16.51 -3.51 2.72
CA PHE A 186 17.08 -4.00 3.97
C PHE A 186 18.41 -3.33 4.32
N ALA A 187 18.81 -3.42 5.59
CA ALA A 187 20.12 -2.98 6.03
C ALA A 187 20.73 -3.95 7.05
N VAL A 188 22.01 -4.27 6.95
CA VAL A 188 22.67 -5.23 7.84
C VAL A 188 24.06 -4.77 8.23
N CYS A 189 24.43 -4.97 9.50
CA CYS A 189 25.74 -4.61 10.04
C CYS A 189 26.24 -5.70 10.99
N GLY A 190 27.32 -6.39 10.61
CA GLY A 190 27.86 -7.52 11.37
C GLY A 190 28.40 -8.62 10.47
N ASP A 191 28.12 -9.88 10.79
CA ASP A 191 28.43 -11.02 9.91
C ASP A 191 27.37 -11.12 8.81
N CYS A 192 27.62 -10.45 7.69
CA CYS A 192 26.70 -10.38 6.57
C CYS A 192 26.74 -11.62 5.65
N SER A 193 27.50 -12.67 6.00
CA SER A 193 27.61 -13.86 5.15
C SER A 193 26.27 -14.59 4.97
N VAL A 194 25.96 -14.89 3.70
CA VAL A 194 24.81 -15.71 3.27
C VAL A 194 25.35 -16.92 2.53
N ASP A 195 24.75 -18.09 2.77
CA ASP A 195 25.16 -19.33 2.11
C ASP A 195 25.07 -19.22 0.57
N PRO A 196 26.18 -19.44 -0.16
CA PRO A 196 26.18 -19.44 -1.62
C PRO A 196 25.18 -20.43 -2.25
N GLU A 197 24.90 -21.56 -1.61
CA GLU A 197 23.91 -22.54 -2.08
C GLU A 197 22.50 -21.93 -2.05
N LEU A 198 22.15 -21.17 -1.00
CA LEU A 198 20.87 -20.45 -0.94
C LEU A 198 20.78 -19.42 -2.07
N LEU A 199 21.82 -18.61 -2.27
CA LEU A 199 21.83 -17.60 -3.34
C LEU A 199 21.65 -18.27 -4.72
N ASN A 200 22.24 -19.44 -4.95
CA ASN A 200 22.05 -20.23 -6.16
C ASN A 200 20.63 -20.79 -6.33
N VAL A 201 19.96 -21.14 -5.23
CA VAL A 201 18.53 -21.49 -5.24
C VAL A 201 17.72 -20.26 -5.65
N LEU A 202 17.94 -19.11 -5.01
CA LEU A 202 17.22 -17.87 -5.33
C LEU A 202 17.42 -17.43 -6.80
N ARG A 203 18.61 -17.63 -7.39
CA ARG A 203 18.87 -17.38 -8.82
C ARG A 203 17.98 -18.18 -9.77
N LYS A 204 17.53 -19.36 -9.34
CA LYS A 204 16.72 -20.29 -10.15
C LYS A 204 15.22 -20.08 -9.94
N LEU A 205 14.82 -19.42 -8.86
CA LEU A 205 13.41 -19.21 -8.55
C LEU A 205 12.77 -18.18 -9.50
N PRO A 206 11.53 -18.42 -9.94
CA PRO A 206 10.76 -17.42 -10.65
C PRO A 206 10.49 -16.23 -9.75
N SER A 207 10.23 -15.07 -10.34
CA SER A 207 9.77 -13.90 -9.60
C SER A 207 8.43 -14.17 -8.94
N ASP A 208 8.11 -13.34 -7.96
CA ASP A 208 7.03 -13.61 -7.03
C ASP A 208 5.65 -13.47 -7.70
N GLY A 209 5.53 -12.54 -8.64
CA GLY A 209 4.30 -12.24 -9.36
C GLY A 209 4.24 -12.76 -10.79
N VAL A 210 5.39 -12.89 -11.46
CA VAL A 210 5.48 -13.13 -12.91
C VAL A 210 6.34 -14.37 -13.19
N ASP A 211 5.73 -15.45 -13.72
CA ASP A 211 6.40 -16.75 -13.89
C ASP A 211 7.52 -16.74 -14.93
N THR A 212 7.43 -15.83 -15.90
CA THR A 212 8.41 -15.68 -16.96
C THR A 212 9.64 -14.89 -16.52
N TRP A 213 9.59 -14.27 -15.34
CA TRP A 213 10.70 -13.51 -14.77
C TRP A 213 11.36 -14.33 -13.65
N LYS A 214 12.61 -14.02 -13.34
CA LYS A 214 13.37 -14.59 -12.21
C LYS A 214 13.41 -13.63 -11.04
N LYS A 215 13.68 -14.15 -9.84
CA LYS A 215 13.99 -13.30 -8.67
C LYS A 215 15.16 -12.34 -8.92
N THR A 216 16.14 -12.75 -9.72
CA THR A 216 17.28 -11.90 -10.11
C THR A 216 16.91 -10.74 -11.02
N GLU A 217 15.66 -10.67 -11.48
CA GLU A 217 15.16 -9.51 -12.21
C GLU A 217 14.48 -8.50 -11.28
N ILE A 218 14.23 -8.84 -10.01
CA ILE A 218 13.56 -7.96 -9.05
C ILE A 218 14.62 -7.20 -8.26
N ALA A 219 14.70 -5.89 -8.51
CA ALA A 219 15.65 -5.03 -7.81
C ALA A 219 15.27 -4.89 -6.33
N MET A 220 16.28 -4.87 -5.46
CA MET A 220 16.10 -4.67 -4.02
C MET A 220 17.24 -3.80 -3.46
N PRO A 221 16.94 -2.61 -2.93
CA PRO A 221 17.90 -1.79 -2.22
C PRO A 221 18.46 -2.49 -0.99
N GLY A 222 19.77 -2.35 -0.76
CA GLY A 222 20.43 -2.93 0.41
C GLY A 222 21.61 -2.10 0.90
N PHE A 223 21.73 -1.96 2.22
CA PHE A 223 22.92 -1.38 2.86
C PHE A 223 23.59 -2.42 3.73
N LEU A 224 24.75 -2.91 3.31
CA LEU A 224 25.48 -3.99 3.97
C LEU A 224 26.82 -3.47 4.49
N ILE A 225 27.06 -3.65 5.77
CA ILE A 225 28.32 -3.33 6.45
C ILE A 225 28.90 -4.63 7.01
N ASP A 226 29.78 -5.27 6.24
CA ASP A 226 30.38 -6.53 6.65
C ASP A 226 31.56 -6.29 7.60
N LYS A 227 31.44 -6.82 8.82
CA LYS A 227 32.46 -6.72 9.87
C LYS A 227 33.33 -7.98 9.95
N LYS A 228 33.06 -9.02 9.14
CA LYS A 228 33.79 -10.30 9.17
C LYS A 228 34.60 -10.59 7.90
N GLY A 229 34.37 -9.86 6.81
CA GLY A 229 35.09 -10.05 5.54
C GLY A 229 34.65 -11.29 4.75
N ASN A 230 33.45 -11.80 5.01
CA ASN A 230 32.92 -13.05 4.45
C ASN A 230 31.63 -12.83 3.62
N ALA A 231 31.30 -11.59 3.24
CA ALA A 231 30.06 -11.25 2.55
C ALA A 231 30.15 -11.18 1.00
N GLU A 232 31.27 -11.62 0.40
CA GLU A 232 31.48 -11.52 -1.06
C GLU A 232 30.33 -12.14 -1.88
N ALA A 233 29.86 -13.32 -1.50
CA ALA A 233 28.78 -14.01 -2.22
C ALA A 233 27.46 -13.21 -2.24
N VAL A 234 27.09 -12.59 -1.11
CA VAL A 234 25.87 -11.75 -1.04
C VAL A 234 26.08 -10.41 -1.72
N PHE A 235 27.29 -9.84 -1.70
CA PHE A 235 27.63 -8.61 -2.42
C PHE A 235 27.48 -8.81 -3.94
N GLU A 236 27.97 -9.92 -4.50
CA GLU A 236 27.78 -10.24 -5.91
C GLU A 236 26.31 -10.49 -6.25
N TYR A 237 25.59 -11.22 -5.40
CA TYR A 237 24.16 -11.47 -5.63
C TYR A 237 23.33 -10.18 -5.62
N ILE A 238 23.55 -9.28 -4.66
CA ILE A 238 22.77 -8.04 -4.59
C ILE A 238 23.12 -7.09 -5.75
N LYS A 239 24.37 -7.07 -6.21
CA LYS A 239 24.76 -6.34 -7.43
C LYS A 239 24.03 -6.91 -8.67
N GLU A 240 23.94 -8.23 -8.78
CA GLU A 240 23.24 -8.93 -9.86
C GLU A 240 21.76 -8.55 -9.92
N ILE A 241 21.01 -8.68 -8.82
CA ILE A 241 19.55 -8.44 -8.82
C ILE A 241 19.18 -6.97 -9.11
N ASN A 242 20.08 -6.05 -8.77
CA ASN A 242 19.92 -4.62 -9.02
C ASN A 242 20.42 -4.18 -10.39
N ARG A 243 20.95 -5.10 -11.23
CA ARG A 243 21.52 -4.77 -12.55
C ARG A 243 22.48 -3.59 -12.47
N VAL A 244 23.38 -3.62 -11.51
CA VAL A 244 24.15 -2.42 -11.19
C VAL A 244 25.06 -2.00 -12.33
N LYS A 245 25.32 -0.70 -12.43
CA LYS A 245 26.42 -0.17 -13.23
C LYS A 245 27.59 0.17 -12.31
N GLU A 246 28.74 -0.44 -12.58
CA GLU A 246 29.96 -0.18 -11.82
C GLU A 246 30.59 1.15 -12.27
N GLU A 247 30.25 2.21 -11.55
CA GLU A 247 30.76 3.57 -11.80
C GLU A 247 31.79 4.01 -10.75
N ASN A 248 32.17 3.10 -9.84
CA ASN A 248 33.06 3.36 -8.71
C ASN A 248 32.59 4.54 -7.83
N LEU A 249 31.28 4.66 -7.64
CA LEU A 249 30.70 5.67 -6.76
C LEU A 249 30.99 5.31 -5.30
N ILE A 250 31.31 6.32 -4.49
CA ILE A 250 31.64 6.17 -3.09
C ILE A 250 30.83 7.20 -2.30
N ASN A 251 30.22 6.77 -1.19
CA ASN A 251 29.64 7.67 -0.21
C ASN A 251 30.49 7.67 1.08
N GLN A 252 30.00 8.32 2.13
CA GLN A 252 30.75 8.41 3.37
C GLN A 252 30.96 7.08 4.12
N TYR A 253 30.18 6.04 3.80
CA TYR A 253 30.18 4.71 4.42
C TYR A 253 30.91 3.65 3.60
N GLY A 254 30.87 3.72 2.26
CA GLY A 254 31.43 2.70 1.38
C GLY A 254 31.09 2.91 -0.09
N SER A 255 31.18 1.84 -0.89
CA SER A 255 30.86 1.83 -2.31
C SER A 255 29.36 1.90 -2.55
N VAL A 256 28.96 2.63 -3.58
CA VAL A 256 27.56 2.80 -3.99
C VAL A 256 27.38 2.25 -5.40
N TYR A 257 26.34 1.47 -5.58
CA TYR A 257 25.93 0.95 -6.87
C TYR A 257 24.48 1.34 -7.13
N LEU A 258 24.22 1.86 -8.33
CA LEU A 258 22.90 2.32 -8.75
C LEU A 258 22.29 1.31 -9.72
N GLU A 259 20.97 1.13 -9.59
CA GLU A 259 20.20 0.33 -10.53
C GLU A 259 20.32 0.83 -11.96
N GLN A 260 20.41 -0.09 -12.93
CA GLN A 260 20.21 0.25 -14.33
C GLN A 260 18.72 0.11 -14.71
N PRO A 261 18.10 1.21 -15.19
CA PRO A 261 16.76 1.16 -15.77
C PRO A 261 16.71 0.17 -16.93
N ARG A 262 15.68 -0.66 -16.95
CA ARG A 262 15.31 -1.49 -18.10
C ARG A 262 14.92 -0.62 -19.27
N ARG A 263 15.54 -0.85 -20.43
CA ARG A 263 15.21 -0.13 -21.66
C ARG A 263 13.78 -0.46 -22.10
N GLY A 264 12.97 0.58 -22.35
CA GLY A 264 11.60 0.44 -22.80
C GLY A 264 10.58 0.07 -21.71
N ALA A 265 11.00 -0.04 -20.45
CA ALA A 265 10.06 -0.24 -19.35
C ALA A 265 9.24 1.03 -19.08
N TYR A 266 8.01 0.83 -18.63
CA TYR A 266 7.08 1.89 -18.29
C TYR A 266 7.11 2.12 -16.78
N TYR A 267 7.52 3.31 -16.35
CA TYR A 267 7.88 3.60 -14.96
C TYR A 267 6.82 4.37 -14.16
N VAL A 268 5.54 4.15 -14.49
CA VAL A 268 4.43 4.75 -13.74
C VAL A 268 4.25 4.02 -12.41
N ASN A 269 4.19 2.69 -12.43
CA ASN A 269 4.01 1.91 -11.22
C ASN A 269 5.33 1.66 -10.48
N GLU A 270 6.43 1.45 -11.20
CA GLU A 270 7.76 1.14 -10.66
C GLU A 270 8.75 2.24 -11.07
N GLN A 271 9.72 2.57 -10.23
CA GLN A 271 10.79 3.52 -10.56
C GLN A 271 12.16 2.86 -10.30
N PRO A 272 13.16 3.06 -11.19
CA PRO A 272 14.45 2.39 -11.10
C PRO A 272 15.37 3.11 -10.11
N ILE A 273 14.97 3.10 -8.84
CA ILE A 273 15.58 3.90 -7.78
C ILE A 273 16.48 3.08 -6.86
N SER A 274 16.65 1.78 -7.14
CA SER A 274 17.38 0.92 -6.20
C SER A 274 18.85 1.32 -6.06
N GLN A 275 19.35 1.21 -4.83
CA GLN A 275 20.73 1.51 -4.46
C GLN A 275 21.28 0.37 -3.61
N VAL A 276 22.52 -0.01 -3.88
CA VAL A 276 23.28 -0.95 -3.06
C VAL A 276 24.46 -0.22 -2.45
N TRP A 277 24.54 -0.18 -1.12
CA TRP A 277 25.65 0.39 -0.37
C TRP A 277 26.44 -0.74 0.28
N LEU A 278 27.70 -0.90 -0.12
CA LEU A 278 28.58 -1.95 0.39
C LEU A 278 29.72 -1.31 1.16
N ALA A 279 29.87 -1.68 2.43
CA ALA A 279 30.84 -1.16 3.35
C ALA A 279 31.50 -2.29 4.15
N ASP A 280 32.66 -1.98 4.74
CA ASP A 280 33.40 -2.88 5.60
C ASP A 280 33.71 -2.22 6.96
N GLU A 281 34.41 -2.95 7.83
CA GLU A 281 34.86 -2.42 9.11
C GLU A 281 35.74 -1.17 8.96
N ASN A 282 36.64 -1.14 7.97
CA ASN A 282 37.58 -0.05 7.77
C ASN A 282 36.91 1.24 7.30
N SER A 283 35.95 1.13 6.39
CA SER A 283 35.23 2.27 5.83
C SER A 283 34.29 2.93 6.84
N THR A 284 33.85 2.16 7.85
CA THR A 284 32.90 2.62 8.86
C THR A 284 33.50 2.90 10.24
N LYS A 285 34.80 2.66 10.46
CA LYS A 285 35.50 2.83 11.77
C LYS A 285 35.39 4.23 12.41
N LYS A 286 35.10 5.25 11.60
CA LYS A 286 35.00 6.65 12.05
C LYS A 286 33.63 7.00 12.61
N PHE A 287 32.63 6.15 12.37
CA PHE A 287 31.27 6.34 12.87
C PHE A 287 31.07 5.52 14.13
N ASP A 288 30.36 6.08 15.09
CA ASP A 288 29.89 5.31 16.23
C ASP A 288 28.67 4.44 15.86
N GLN A 289 28.26 3.56 16.78
CA GLN A 289 27.14 2.66 16.53
C GLN A 289 25.81 3.40 16.35
N ASN A 290 25.60 4.54 17.02
CA ASN A 290 24.38 5.32 16.93
C ASN A 290 24.24 5.98 15.55
N GLU A 291 25.35 6.50 15.01
CA GLU A 291 25.43 7.03 13.64
C GLU A 291 25.15 5.93 12.60
N ILE A 292 25.69 4.73 12.79
CA ILE A 292 25.42 3.58 11.90
C ILE A 292 23.95 3.14 11.99
N ASN A 293 23.37 3.07 13.18
CA ASN A 293 21.95 2.73 13.35
C ASN A 293 21.05 3.72 12.60
N GLU A 294 21.31 5.03 12.75
CA GLU A 294 20.57 6.07 12.04
C GLU A 294 20.77 5.98 10.52
N ALA A 295 22.00 5.72 10.06
CA ALA A 295 22.29 5.56 8.65
C ALA A 295 21.52 4.39 8.01
N MET A 296 21.50 3.23 8.68
CA MET A 296 20.75 2.05 8.24
C MET A 296 19.24 2.34 8.18
N LEU A 297 18.68 2.93 9.23
CA LEU A 297 17.26 3.25 9.28
C LEU A 297 16.86 4.27 8.21
N ARG A 298 17.62 5.37 8.08
CA ARG A 298 17.37 6.37 7.05
C ARG A 298 17.53 5.80 5.64
N PHE A 299 18.47 4.88 5.43
CA PHE A 299 18.65 4.22 4.14
C PHE A 299 17.37 3.50 3.70
N VAL A 300 16.82 2.64 4.57
CA VAL A 300 15.66 1.80 4.23
C VAL A 300 14.38 2.62 4.08
N LEU A 301 14.19 3.67 4.90
CA LEU A 301 13.00 4.54 4.87
C LEU A 301 12.83 5.37 3.59
N ARG A 302 13.79 5.33 2.65
CA ARG A 302 13.67 5.98 1.34
C ARG A 302 12.79 5.20 0.36
N PHE A 303 12.51 3.94 0.64
CA PHE A 303 11.94 3.00 -0.32
C PHE A 303 10.57 2.51 0.11
N SER A 304 9.72 2.27 -0.88
CA SER A 304 8.37 1.71 -0.74
C SER A 304 8.15 0.64 -1.80
N LEU A 305 7.42 -0.42 -1.47
CA LEU A 305 7.16 -1.54 -2.38
C LEU A 305 5.65 -1.74 -2.52
N TRP A 306 5.03 -0.96 -3.41
CA TRP A 306 3.57 -0.89 -3.54
C TRP A 306 2.99 -2.12 -4.22
N GLY A 307 1.84 -2.60 -3.74
CA GLY A 307 1.13 -3.70 -4.37
C GLY A 307 0.73 -3.39 -5.81
N GLY A 308 0.82 -4.37 -6.71
CA GLY A 308 0.38 -4.21 -8.10
C GLY A 308 0.19 -5.53 -8.84
N SER A 309 -0.11 -5.44 -10.14
CA SER A 309 -0.30 -6.59 -11.01
C SER A 309 1.01 -7.37 -11.18
N GLY A 310 1.02 -8.65 -10.80
CA GLY A 310 2.24 -9.44 -10.80
C GLY A 310 3.13 -9.07 -9.62
N ASN A 311 4.30 -8.49 -9.87
CA ASN A 311 5.24 -8.11 -8.83
C ASN A 311 4.83 -6.77 -8.19
N ASN A 312 5.21 -6.57 -6.92
CA ASN A 312 5.08 -5.26 -6.31
C ASN A 312 6.09 -4.28 -6.93
N HIS A 313 5.81 -2.99 -6.81
CA HIS A 313 6.53 -1.95 -7.51
C HIS A 313 7.33 -1.04 -6.59
N LEU A 314 8.65 -1.01 -6.79
CA LEU A 314 9.57 -0.19 -6.00
C LEU A 314 9.40 1.29 -6.38
N ARG A 315 9.16 2.14 -5.39
CA ARG A 315 9.02 3.59 -5.56
C ARG A 315 9.66 4.35 -4.41
N PRO A 316 10.02 5.63 -4.60
CA PRO A 316 10.51 6.46 -3.51
C PRO A 316 9.37 6.68 -2.52
N LYS A 317 9.66 6.52 -1.24
CA LYS A 317 8.76 6.98 -0.17
C LYS A 317 8.89 8.49 -0.08
N ARG A 318 7.76 9.21 -0.11
CA ARG A 318 7.73 10.68 -0.09
C ARG A 318 6.89 11.18 1.08
N SER A 319 7.31 12.28 1.68
CA SER A 319 6.45 13.02 2.61
C SER A 319 5.43 13.87 1.84
N TRP A 320 4.37 14.28 2.51
CA TRP A 320 3.36 15.17 1.94
C TRP A 320 3.96 16.53 1.56
N GLU A 321 4.99 17.00 2.28
CA GLU A 321 5.76 18.20 1.93
C GLU A 321 6.59 18.01 0.65
N GLU A 322 7.19 16.83 0.43
CA GLU A 322 7.92 16.52 -0.80
C GLU A 322 7.00 16.39 -2.01
N ILE A 323 5.76 15.92 -1.80
CA ILE A 323 4.71 15.92 -2.82
C ILE A 323 4.19 17.35 -3.08
N GLY A 324 4.18 18.20 -2.06
CA GLY A 324 3.72 19.59 -2.15
C GLY A 324 2.21 19.74 -1.96
N VAL A 325 1.57 18.84 -1.22
CA VAL A 325 0.15 19.00 -0.87
C VAL A 325 -0.03 20.00 0.27
N ILE A 326 -1.20 20.65 0.28
CA ILE A 326 -1.60 21.63 1.30
C ILE A 326 -2.71 21.01 2.15
N ARG A 327 -2.46 20.87 3.45
CA ARG A 327 -3.47 20.42 4.41
C ARG A 327 -4.45 21.53 4.74
N VAL A 328 -5.73 21.19 4.75
CA VAL A 328 -6.82 21.98 5.32
C VAL A 328 -7.45 21.21 6.45
N GLU A 329 -7.53 21.83 7.63
CA GLU A 329 -8.19 21.27 8.81
C GLU A 329 -9.45 22.07 9.11
N LYS A 330 -10.56 21.38 9.39
CA LYS A 330 -11.83 21.99 9.80
C LYS A 330 -12.53 21.12 10.84
N GLU A 331 -13.31 21.77 11.70
CA GLU A 331 -14.31 21.07 12.51
C GLU A 331 -15.59 20.93 11.69
N ILE A 332 -16.06 19.70 11.47
CA ILE A 332 -17.27 19.40 10.69
C ILE A 332 -18.11 18.40 11.49
N ALA A 333 -19.39 18.74 11.70
CA ALA A 333 -20.29 18.00 12.59
C ALA A 333 -19.69 17.72 13.99
N GLY A 334 -18.89 18.65 14.52
CA GLY A 334 -18.21 18.52 15.82
C GLY A 334 -16.98 17.59 15.82
N LEU A 335 -16.55 17.11 14.66
CA LEU A 335 -15.37 16.26 14.51
C LEU A 335 -14.22 17.05 13.86
N PRO A 336 -12.97 16.91 14.35
CA PRO A 336 -11.81 17.41 13.62
C PRO A 336 -11.62 16.56 12.36
N ARG A 337 -11.69 17.20 11.20
CA ARG A 337 -11.51 16.60 9.88
C ARG A 337 -10.39 17.35 9.15
N TYR A 338 -9.74 16.66 8.22
CA TYR A 338 -8.78 17.31 7.33
C TYR A 338 -8.77 16.65 5.96
N TRP A 339 -8.30 17.40 4.96
CA TRP A 339 -7.99 16.90 3.64
C TRP A 339 -6.74 17.57 3.10
N ASP A 340 -6.06 16.89 2.19
CA ASP A 340 -4.88 17.41 1.52
C ASP A 340 -5.22 17.80 0.09
N ILE A 341 -4.67 18.93 -0.36
CA ILE A 341 -4.95 19.50 -1.68
C ILE A 341 -3.66 19.51 -2.48
N TYR A 342 -3.69 18.89 -3.66
CA TYR A 342 -2.65 19.08 -4.66
C TYR A 342 -3.06 20.18 -5.64
N VAL A 343 -2.24 21.23 -5.73
CA VAL A 343 -2.42 22.35 -6.65
C VAL A 343 -1.44 22.18 -7.82
N PRO A 344 -1.91 21.95 -9.06
CA PRO A 344 -1.02 21.71 -10.18
C PRO A 344 -0.25 22.99 -10.54
N SER A 345 1.01 22.85 -10.97
CA SER A 345 1.88 23.99 -11.26
C SER A 345 1.43 24.82 -12.47
N CYS A 346 0.47 24.34 -13.26
CA CYS A 346 -0.16 25.10 -14.34
C CYS A 346 -1.23 26.10 -13.85
N TYR A 347 -1.71 25.98 -12.60
CA TYR A 347 -2.70 26.88 -12.02
C TYR A 347 -2.13 28.30 -11.91
N ARG A 348 -2.85 29.29 -12.45
CA ARG A 348 -2.52 30.71 -12.34
C ARG A 348 -3.74 31.44 -11.79
N PRO A 349 -3.66 32.12 -10.63
CA PRO A 349 -4.80 32.82 -10.04
C PRO A 349 -5.50 33.82 -11.00
N ASP A 350 -4.73 34.43 -11.92
CA ASP A 350 -5.23 35.50 -12.78
C ASP A 350 -5.64 35.06 -14.20
N ASP A 351 -5.48 33.78 -14.58
CA ASP A 351 -5.71 33.37 -15.97
C ASP A 351 -7.19 33.11 -16.34
N LYS A 352 -8.09 33.28 -15.36
CA LYS A 352 -9.54 33.09 -15.47
C LYS A 352 -9.97 31.71 -15.98
N LYS A 353 -9.06 30.72 -16.00
CA LYS A 353 -9.41 29.36 -16.38
C LYS A 353 -10.00 28.63 -15.20
N GLU A 354 -10.99 27.80 -15.51
CA GLU A 354 -11.52 26.83 -14.57
C GLU A 354 -10.88 25.46 -14.81
N TYR A 355 -10.53 24.77 -13.74
CA TYR A 355 -9.78 23.52 -13.76
C TYR A 355 -10.62 22.37 -13.22
N PRO A 356 -10.49 21.15 -13.76
CA PRO A 356 -11.13 19.98 -13.19
C PRO A 356 -10.68 19.72 -11.75
N LEU A 357 -11.50 18.96 -11.02
CA LEU A 357 -11.20 18.48 -9.67
C LEU A 357 -11.39 16.96 -9.59
N VAL A 358 -10.39 16.26 -9.04
CA VAL A 358 -10.50 14.85 -8.68
C VAL A 358 -10.53 14.71 -7.15
N VAL A 359 -11.58 14.08 -6.63
CA VAL A 359 -11.68 13.67 -5.23
C VAL A 359 -11.15 12.25 -5.10
N ALA A 360 -9.97 12.07 -4.49
CA ALA A 360 -9.24 10.80 -4.42
C ALA A 360 -9.34 10.16 -3.03
N ILE A 361 -10.21 9.15 -2.89
CA ILE A 361 -10.70 8.66 -1.60
C ILE A 361 -9.97 7.36 -1.18
N HIS A 362 -9.26 7.41 -0.06
CA HIS A 362 -8.46 6.29 0.46
C HIS A 362 -9.32 5.14 1.03
N GLY A 363 -8.71 3.96 1.17
CA GLY A 363 -9.36 2.77 1.74
C GLY A 363 -9.46 2.75 3.27
N PHE A 364 -10.04 1.69 3.82
CA PHE A 364 -10.15 1.49 5.28
C PHE A 364 -8.75 1.35 5.88
N SER A 365 -8.54 1.87 7.09
CA SER A 365 -7.26 2.00 7.80
C SER A 365 -6.18 2.85 7.12
N CYS A 366 -6.45 3.44 5.96
CA CYS A 366 -5.50 4.31 5.26
C CYS A 366 -5.69 5.78 5.65
N SER A 367 -4.90 6.66 5.04
CA SER A 367 -4.96 8.12 5.18
C SER A 367 -4.75 8.79 3.82
N PRO A 368 -4.92 10.12 3.71
CA PRO A 368 -4.50 10.89 2.54
C PRO A 368 -3.03 10.63 2.15
N GLU A 369 -2.09 10.65 3.08
CA GLU A 369 -0.65 10.48 2.79
C GLU A 369 -0.32 9.10 2.23
N TYR A 370 -1.05 8.07 2.68
CA TYR A 370 -0.96 6.74 2.08
C TYR A 370 -1.44 6.78 0.64
N PHE A 371 -2.60 7.41 0.39
CA PHE A 371 -3.24 7.36 -0.91
C PHE A 371 -2.55 8.25 -1.93
N GLU A 372 -2.05 9.42 -1.54
CA GLU A 372 -1.17 10.28 -2.34
C GLU A 372 -0.02 9.50 -2.96
N GLN A 373 0.68 8.70 -2.14
CA GLN A 373 1.83 7.92 -2.57
C GLN A 373 1.40 6.75 -3.46
N THR A 374 0.48 5.88 -3.03
CA THR A 374 0.14 4.67 -3.81
C THR A 374 -0.59 4.99 -5.12
N SER A 375 -1.46 6.01 -5.13
CA SER A 375 -2.32 6.33 -6.27
C SER A 375 -1.69 7.25 -7.31
N ASP A 376 -0.69 8.06 -6.91
CA ASP A 376 0.02 8.98 -7.79
C ASP A 376 -0.89 9.97 -8.55
N TRP A 377 -2.11 10.24 -8.04
CA TRP A 377 -3.04 11.20 -8.64
C TRP A 377 -2.44 12.61 -8.76
N HIS A 378 -1.56 13.01 -7.84
CA HIS A 378 -0.84 14.27 -7.88
C HIS A 378 0.08 14.39 -9.11
N ARG A 379 0.78 13.31 -9.49
CA ARG A 379 1.57 13.29 -10.74
C ARG A 379 0.65 13.52 -11.94
N LEU A 380 -0.50 12.85 -11.98
CA LEU A 380 -1.41 12.97 -13.11
C LEU A 380 -2.05 14.37 -13.18
N ALA A 381 -2.38 14.96 -12.03
CA ALA A 381 -2.83 16.33 -11.91
C ALA A 381 -1.81 17.34 -12.46
N GLU A 382 -0.53 17.14 -12.14
CA GLU A 382 0.55 17.95 -12.68
C GLU A 382 0.66 17.83 -14.20
N GLU A 383 0.57 16.60 -14.73
CA GLU A 383 0.70 16.34 -16.17
C GLU A 383 -0.52 16.78 -16.99
N ARG A 384 -1.73 16.72 -16.43
CA ARG A 384 -3.01 16.96 -17.14
C ARG A 384 -3.69 18.27 -16.77
N GLY A 385 -3.24 18.94 -15.70
CA GLY A 385 -3.75 20.22 -15.26
C GLY A 385 -5.11 20.16 -14.58
N PHE A 386 -5.20 19.47 -13.45
CA PHE A 386 -6.38 19.43 -12.59
C PHE A 386 -6.01 19.45 -11.11
N PHE A 387 -6.93 19.87 -10.24
CA PHE A 387 -6.75 19.80 -8.80
C PHE A 387 -7.04 18.38 -8.28
N VAL A 388 -6.35 17.97 -7.22
CA VAL A 388 -6.72 16.76 -6.46
C VAL A 388 -7.01 17.16 -5.02
N VAL A 389 -8.05 16.56 -4.46
CA VAL A 389 -8.29 16.59 -3.01
C VAL A 389 -8.31 15.17 -2.46
N TYR A 390 -7.54 14.95 -1.39
CA TYR A 390 -7.39 13.69 -0.68
C TYR A 390 -8.05 13.80 0.70
N PRO A 391 -9.33 13.41 0.83
CA PRO A 391 -10.06 13.52 2.09
C PRO A 391 -9.61 12.48 3.12
N ALA A 392 -9.49 12.88 4.40
CA ALA A 392 -9.22 11.95 5.50
C ALA A 392 -10.51 11.40 6.13
N ALA A 393 -10.61 10.08 6.21
CA ALA A 393 -11.70 9.39 6.91
C ALA A 393 -11.52 9.51 8.42
N TYR A 394 -12.60 9.73 9.17
CA TYR A 394 -12.49 9.85 10.63
C TYR A 394 -12.19 8.47 11.27
N PRO A 395 -11.22 8.37 12.21
CA PRO A 395 -10.91 7.12 12.90
C PRO A 395 -12.05 6.63 13.77
N ARG A 396 -12.41 5.36 13.61
CA ARG A 396 -13.50 4.72 14.36
C ARG A 396 -13.07 3.47 15.09
N ASN A 397 -13.71 3.27 16.22
CA ASN A 397 -13.56 2.12 17.08
C ASN A 397 -14.59 1.05 16.72
N VAL A 398 -14.22 0.15 15.80
CA VAL A 398 -15.14 -0.87 15.25
C VAL A 398 -14.77 -2.31 15.68
N GLY A 399 -13.92 -2.49 16.69
CA GLY A 399 -13.51 -3.82 17.18
C GLY A 399 -12.64 -4.64 16.23
N ARG A 400 -12.21 -4.07 15.08
CA ARG A 400 -11.29 -4.71 14.12
C ARG A 400 -9.83 -4.74 14.60
N SER A 401 -9.48 -3.84 15.51
CA SER A 401 -8.15 -3.64 16.08
C SER A 401 -8.29 -3.15 17.51
N ARG A 402 -7.20 -3.19 18.29
CA ARG A 402 -7.16 -2.65 19.66
C ARG A 402 -7.00 -1.12 19.74
N PHE A 403 -7.26 -0.43 18.63
CA PHE A 403 -7.15 1.02 18.47
C PHE A 403 -8.08 1.46 17.31
N PRO A 404 -8.58 2.71 17.29
CA PRO A 404 -9.41 3.22 16.21
C PRO A 404 -8.67 3.23 14.88
N LEU A 405 -9.41 2.96 13.79
CA LEU A 405 -8.89 2.96 12.43
C LEU A 405 -9.71 3.92 11.57
N PRO A 406 -9.06 4.72 10.69
CA PRO A 406 -9.75 5.51 9.68
C PRO A 406 -10.69 4.66 8.83
N GLY A 407 -11.91 5.12 8.59
CA GLY A 407 -12.83 4.49 7.64
C GLY A 407 -13.97 5.41 7.26
N TRP A 408 -14.66 5.11 6.17
CA TRP A 408 -15.84 5.84 5.69
C TRP A 408 -17.12 5.13 6.14
N CYS A 409 -18.09 5.86 6.69
CA CYS A 409 -19.41 5.31 7.06
C CYS A 409 -20.27 5.08 5.80
N VAL A 410 -20.07 3.93 5.14
CA VAL A 410 -20.71 3.63 3.84
C VAL A 410 -21.73 2.50 3.90
N TRP A 411 -21.94 1.86 5.06
CA TRP A 411 -22.95 0.82 5.24
C TRP A 411 -23.98 1.21 6.32
N PRO A 412 -25.25 0.78 6.19
CA PRO A 412 -26.27 0.97 7.22
C PRO A 412 -25.94 0.33 8.58
N ILE A 413 -25.01 -0.63 8.59
CA ILE A 413 -24.57 -1.34 9.80
C ILE A 413 -23.41 -0.62 10.51
N ASP A 414 -22.82 0.40 9.88
CA ASP A 414 -21.82 1.29 10.49
C ASP A 414 -22.49 2.50 11.18
N GLN A 415 -23.83 2.46 11.36
CA GLN A 415 -24.68 3.55 11.86
C GLN A 415 -24.58 3.80 13.36
N GLU A 416 -23.40 4.22 13.78
CA GLU A 416 -23.28 5.17 14.90
C GLU A 416 -22.69 6.49 14.37
N GLY A 417 -23.54 7.28 13.69
CA GLY A 417 -23.56 8.74 13.91
C GLY A 417 -22.89 9.71 12.93
N VAL A 418 -22.13 9.30 11.91
CA VAL A 418 -21.46 10.28 11.01
C VAL A 418 -21.98 10.20 9.58
N ASP A 419 -22.71 11.25 9.16
CA ASP A 419 -23.02 11.45 7.74
C ASP A 419 -21.79 12.01 7.02
N GLU A 420 -21.08 11.14 6.29
CA GLU A 420 -19.92 11.56 5.49
C GLU A 420 -20.31 12.60 4.42
N SER A 421 -21.59 12.69 4.02
CA SER A 421 -22.04 13.62 2.98
C SER A 421 -21.80 15.07 3.37
N GLU A 422 -22.00 15.45 4.64
CA GLU A 422 -21.72 16.81 5.11
C GLU A 422 -20.22 17.15 4.97
N TYR A 423 -19.35 16.19 5.30
CA TYR A 423 -17.92 16.34 5.16
C TYR A 423 -17.49 16.59 3.70
N PHE A 424 -17.97 15.76 2.77
CA PHE A 424 -17.67 15.95 1.35
C PHE A 424 -18.28 17.25 0.78
N LYS A 425 -19.47 17.64 1.24
CA LYS A 425 -20.10 18.91 0.87
C LYS A 425 -19.21 20.09 1.25
N VAL A 426 -18.82 20.18 2.52
CA VAL A 426 -17.99 21.28 3.04
C VAL A 426 -16.64 21.33 2.34
N MET A 427 -16.03 20.17 2.05
CA MET A 427 -14.78 20.10 1.31
C MET A 427 -14.92 20.61 -0.13
N LEU A 428 -15.96 20.18 -0.86
CA LEU A 428 -16.19 20.65 -2.23
C LEU A 428 -16.49 22.15 -2.28
N ASP A 429 -17.32 22.63 -1.35
CA ASP A 429 -17.66 24.06 -1.27
C ASP A 429 -16.41 24.91 -0.93
N ASP A 430 -15.52 24.42 -0.06
CA ASP A 430 -14.23 25.07 0.23
C ASP A 430 -13.29 25.10 -0.99
N MET A 431 -13.24 24.01 -1.76
CA MET A 431 -12.46 23.94 -3.00
C MET A 431 -12.96 24.94 -4.04
N GLU A 432 -14.29 25.04 -4.22
CA GLU A 432 -14.93 25.97 -5.15
C GLU A 432 -14.83 27.44 -4.71
N GLU A 433 -14.76 27.71 -3.41
CA GLU A 433 -14.55 29.06 -2.88
C GLU A 433 -13.11 29.53 -3.08
N LYS A 434 -12.14 28.62 -2.88
CA LYS A 434 -10.71 28.96 -2.86
C LYS A 434 -10.06 28.93 -4.24
N TYR A 435 -10.55 28.09 -5.14
CA TYR A 435 -9.95 27.87 -6.47
C TYR A 435 -11.00 27.95 -7.57
N PRO A 436 -10.60 28.31 -8.82
CA PRO A 436 -11.51 28.32 -9.96
C PRO A 436 -11.75 26.88 -10.45
N ILE A 437 -12.59 26.14 -9.72
CA ILE A 437 -12.96 24.77 -10.07
C ILE A 437 -14.03 24.78 -11.16
N ASP A 438 -13.79 24.03 -12.25
CA ASP A 438 -14.82 23.77 -13.25
C ASP A 438 -15.84 22.77 -12.69
N LYS A 439 -17.00 23.28 -12.30
CA LYS A 439 -18.07 22.49 -11.68
C LYS A 439 -18.64 21.41 -12.60
N LYS A 440 -18.41 21.49 -13.91
CA LYS A 440 -18.80 20.47 -14.87
C LYS A 440 -17.83 19.30 -14.92
N ARG A 441 -16.63 19.44 -14.35
CA ARG A 441 -15.52 18.48 -14.40
C ARG A 441 -15.00 18.14 -13.00
N ILE A 442 -15.91 17.80 -12.10
CA ILE A 442 -15.60 17.23 -10.79
C ILE A 442 -15.80 15.71 -10.86
N TYR A 443 -14.83 14.95 -10.38
CA TYR A 443 -14.82 13.49 -10.44
C TYR A 443 -14.52 12.89 -9.07
N ALA A 444 -15.08 11.72 -8.76
CA ALA A 444 -14.77 10.98 -7.55
C ALA A 444 -14.17 9.62 -7.88
N VAL A 445 -13.08 9.28 -7.22
CA VAL A 445 -12.38 8.00 -7.35
C VAL A 445 -12.03 7.47 -5.97
N GLY A 446 -11.85 6.17 -5.84
CA GLY A 446 -11.43 5.64 -4.55
C GLY A 446 -11.16 4.15 -4.55
N HIS A 447 -10.40 3.72 -3.54
CA HIS A 447 -10.01 2.33 -3.36
C HIS A 447 -10.76 1.68 -2.20
N SER A 448 -11.26 0.45 -2.38
CA SER A 448 -11.83 -0.37 -1.30
C SER A 448 -12.99 0.33 -0.58
N ASN A 449 -12.90 0.59 0.73
CA ASN A 449 -13.86 1.40 1.47
C ASN A 449 -14.03 2.83 0.88
N GLY A 450 -12.99 3.43 0.31
CA GLY A 450 -13.08 4.68 -0.45
C GLY A 450 -13.73 4.51 -1.82
N GLY A 451 -13.61 3.34 -2.44
CA GLY A 451 -14.38 2.98 -3.64
C GLY A 451 -15.86 2.80 -3.34
N ARG A 452 -16.21 2.30 -2.16
CA ARG A 452 -17.60 2.30 -1.67
C ARG A 452 -18.08 3.72 -1.36
N MET A 453 -17.24 4.58 -0.79
CA MET A 453 -17.57 5.99 -0.59
C MET A 453 -17.79 6.72 -1.92
N THR A 454 -17.00 6.40 -2.95
CA THR A 454 -17.20 6.90 -4.32
C THR A 454 -18.59 6.54 -4.84
N GLN A 455 -19.02 5.28 -4.64
CA GLN A 455 -20.37 4.85 -4.99
C GLN A 455 -21.45 5.46 -4.11
N ARG A 456 -21.15 5.78 -2.83
CA ARG A 456 -22.08 6.51 -1.96
C ARG A 456 -22.31 7.92 -2.48
N LEU A 457 -21.25 8.63 -2.88
CA LEU A 457 -21.33 9.96 -3.49
C LEU A 457 -22.16 9.96 -4.78
N SER A 458 -22.07 8.90 -5.60
CA SER A 458 -22.91 8.77 -6.79
C SER A 458 -24.41 8.56 -6.49
N ARG A 459 -24.77 8.29 -5.24
CA ARG A 459 -26.17 8.13 -4.80
C ARG A 459 -26.67 9.35 -4.04
N THR A 460 -25.81 9.98 -3.24
CA THR A 460 -26.19 11.07 -2.33
C THR A 460 -25.92 12.47 -2.88
N MET A 461 -24.98 12.61 -3.81
CA MET A 461 -24.60 13.89 -4.43
C MET A 461 -24.31 13.76 -5.93
N PRO A 462 -25.11 13.00 -6.73
CA PRO A 462 -24.80 12.76 -8.14
C PRO A 462 -24.71 14.05 -8.96
N GLU A 463 -25.42 15.10 -8.57
CA GLU A 463 -25.42 16.42 -9.21
C GLU A 463 -24.06 17.15 -9.15
N ARG A 464 -23.17 16.76 -8.23
CA ARG A 464 -21.86 17.40 -8.07
C ARG A 464 -20.76 16.79 -8.95
N PHE A 465 -20.97 15.61 -9.53
CA PHE A 465 -19.90 14.84 -10.17
C PHE A 465 -20.25 14.41 -11.60
N ALA A 466 -19.32 14.59 -12.52
CA ALA A 466 -19.49 14.18 -13.92
C ALA A 466 -19.28 12.68 -14.16
N ALA A 467 -18.37 12.04 -13.41
CA ALA A 467 -18.12 10.61 -13.50
C ALA A 467 -17.43 10.06 -12.23
N PHE A 468 -17.51 8.73 -12.07
CA PHE A 468 -17.04 8.01 -10.89
C PHE A 468 -16.08 6.87 -11.25
N GLY A 469 -15.06 6.65 -10.41
CA GLY A 469 -14.05 5.59 -10.61
C GLY A 469 -13.78 4.76 -9.35
N PRO A 470 -14.71 3.88 -8.91
CA PRO A 470 -14.47 2.97 -7.79
C PRO A 470 -13.54 1.80 -8.16
N THR A 471 -12.54 1.54 -7.32
CA THR A 471 -11.58 0.44 -7.48
C THR A 471 -11.60 -0.49 -6.27
N GLY A 472 -11.56 -1.81 -6.48
CA GLY A 472 -11.57 -2.82 -5.41
C GLY A 472 -12.85 -2.81 -4.58
N ALA A 473 -13.97 -2.36 -5.15
CA ALA A 473 -15.22 -2.15 -4.43
C ALA A 473 -16.44 -2.40 -5.30
N LEU A 474 -17.37 -3.19 -4.78
CA LEU A 474 -18.67 -3.49 -5.40
C LEU A 474 -19.82 -3.04 -4.49
N GLY A 475 -21.05 -3.03 -5.02
CA GLY A 475 -22.20 -2.36 -4.44
C GLY A 475 -22.88 -3.01 -3.23
N GLY A 476 -22.39 -4.14 -2.72
CA GLY A 476 -23.01 -4.87 -1.60
C GLY A 476 -22.15 -6.00 -1.02
N LYS A 477 -22.57 -6.62 0.10
CA LYS A 477 -21.84 -7.75 0.75
C LYS A 477 -22.12 -9.06 0.03
N SER A 478 -23.26 -9.11 -0.63
CA SER A 478 -23.83 -10.22 -1.38
C SER A 478 -24.66 -9.65 -2.52
N ALA A 479 -25.01 -10.49 -3.49
CA ALA A 479 -25.74 -10.08 -4.68
C ALA A 479 -27.17 -9.60 -4.39
N ASP A 480 -27.78 -10.08 -3.30
CA ASP A 480 -29.10 -9.66 -2.81
C ASP A 480 -29.05 -8.42 -1.90
N ALA A 481 -27.84 -7.98 -1.50
CA ALA A 481 -27.61 -6.82 -0.64
C ALA A 481 -27.00 -5.63 -1.40
N ILE A 482 -27.27 -5.50 -2.70
CA ILE A 482 -26.91 -4.31 -3.47
C ILE A 482 -27.80 -3.15 -3.06
N GLU A 483 -27.19 -2.04 -2.64
CA GLU A 483 -27.95 -0.85 -2.29
C GLU A 483 -28.71 -0.28 -3.51
N PRO A 484 -29.99 0.09 -3.34
CA PRO A 484 -30.74 0.78 -4.39
C PRO A 484 -30.04 2.06 -4.84
N ILE A 485 -30.08 2.31 -6.15
CA ILE A 485 -29.54 3.52 -6.78
C ILE A 485 -30.73 4.22 -7.43
N ASP A 486 -30.93 5.48 -7.05
CA ASP A 486 -31.97 6.34 -7.63
C ASP A 486 -31.62 6.66 -9.10
N ASP A 487 -32.63 6.76 -9.96
CA ASP A 487 -32.50 6.97 -11.41
C ASP A 487 -32.80 8.42 -11.85
N HIS A 488 -32.94 9.35 -10.91
CA HIS A 488 -33.15 10.78 -11.20
C HIS A 488 -31.97 11.44 -11.92
N MET A 489 -30.76 10.89 -11.79
CA MET A 489 -29.55 11.46 -12.37
C MET A 489 -28.61 10.38 -12.90
N LYS A 490 -28.27 10.47 -14.21
CA LYS A 490 -27.29 9.58 -14.84
C LYS A 490 -25.91 9.71 -14.17
N CYS A 491 -25.25 8.59 -13.95
CA CYS A 491 -23.95 8.46 -13.29
C CYS A 491 -23.01 7.58 -14.13
N PRO A 492 -22.16 8.18 -14.99
CA PRO A 492 -21.08 7.46 -15.65
C PRO A 492 -20.12 6.87 -14.61
N ILE A 493 -19.85 5.57 -14.68
CA ILE A 493 -19.02 4.88 -13.69
C ILE A 493 -18.08 3.83 -14.29
N ALA A 494 -16.82 3.86 -13.87
CA ALA A 494 -15.79 2.89 -14.28
C ALA A 494 -15.24 2.13 -13.07
N PHE A 495 -15.55 0.85 -12.99
CA PHE A 495 -15.05 -0.06 -11.97
C PHE A 495 -13.74 -0.70 -12.37
N MET A 496 -12.84 -0.89 -11.40
CA MET A 496 -11.66 -1.75 -11.54
C MET A 496 -11.58 -2.76 -10.39
N MET A 497 -11.31 -4.02 -10.69
CA MET A 497 -11.20 -5.11 -9.73
C MET A 497 -9.95 -5.95 -10.01
N GLY A 498 -9.22 -6.36 -8.97
CA GLY A 498 -8.12 -7.32 -9.11
C GLY A 498 -8.61 -8.76 -9.27
N GLU A 499 -7.86 -9.61 -9.97
CA GLU A 499 -8.11 -11.07 -10.02
C GLU A 499 -8.06 -11.70 -8.61
N TYR A 500 -7.16 -11.22 -7.75
CA TYR A 500 -6.97 -11.68 -6.37
C TYR A 500 -7.49 -10.67 -5.35
N ASP A 501 -8.55 -9.94 -5.70
CA ASP A 501 -9.20 -9.00 -4.80
C ASP A 501 -9.95 -9.72 -3.66
N MET A 502 -10.30 -8.99 -2.60
CA MET A 502 -11.09 -9.50 -1.47
C MET A 502 -12.58 -9.73 -1.82
N ALA A 503 -13.05 -9.25 -2.97
CA ALA A 503 -14.35 -9.59 -3.53
C ALA A 503 -14.16 -10.24 -4.90
N SER A 504 -14.94 -11.28 -5.21
CA SER A 504 -14.84 -11.94 -6.51
C SER A 504 -15.12 -10.95 -7.64
N PRO A 505 -14.23 -10.82 -8.64
CA PRO A 505 -14.43 -9.95 -9.78
C PRO A 505 -15.35 -10.57 -10.86
N SER A 506 -15.79 -11.82 -10.69
CA SER A 506 -16.62 -12.53 -11.65
C SER A 506 -17.96 -11.81 -11.88
N VAL A 507 -18.40 -11.78 -13.15
CA VAL A 507 -19.70 -11.22 -13.56
C VAL A 507 -20.75 -12.31 -13.89
N GLU A 508 -20.54 -13.52 -13.38
CA GLU A 508 -21.50 -14.62 -13.51
C GLU A 508 -22.85 -14.26 -12.87
N GLU A 509 -23.92 -14.95 -13.31
CA GLU A 509 -25.27 -14.73 -12.80
C GLU A 509 -25.32 -14.95 -11.28
N GLY A 510 -25.91 -14.00 -10.53
CA GLY A 510 -25.94 -14.03 -9.07
C GLY A 510 -24.65 -13.58 -8.37
N SER A 511 -23.64 -13.10 -9.10
CA SER A 511 -22.46 -12.47 -8.50
C SER A 511 -22.72 -11.03 -8.04
N ILE A 512 -21.93 -10.57 -7.05
CA ILE A 512 -22.00 -9.19 -6.56
C ILE A 512 -21.68 -8.20 -7.69
N ALA A 513 -20.67 -8.50 -8.53
CA ALA A 513 -20.28 -7.60 -9.61
C ALA A 513 -21.40 -7.46 -10.64
N ARG A 514 -22.02 -8.57 -11.05
CA ARG A 514 -23.12 -8.53 -12.02
C ARG A 514 -24.32 -7.75 -11.50
N GLU A 515 -24.74 -7.97 -10.26
CA GLU A 515 -25.88 -7.25 -9.68
C GLU A 515 -25.57 -5.77 -9.43
N THR A 516 -24.31 -5.44 -9.09
CA THR A 516 -23.83 -4.05 -9.04
C THR A 516 -23.97 -3.39 -10.41
N LEU A 517 -23.48 -4.02 -11.47
CA LEU A 517 -23.53 -3.47 -12.84
C LEU A 517 -24.97 -3.32 -13.34
N LYS A 518 -25.86 -4.28 -13.04
CA LYS A 518 -27.29 -4.17 -13.35
C LYS A 518 -27.94 -2.99 -12.62
N ALA A 519 -27.58 -2.72 -11.36
CA ALA A 519 -28.10 -1.58 -10.63
C ALA A 519 -27.71 -0.25 -11.29
N TYR A 520 -26.45 -0.09 -11.70
CA TYR A 520 -26.01 1.09 -12.43
C TYR A 520 -26.59 1.19 -13.85
N CYS A 521 -26.88 0.06 -14.51
CA CYS A 521 -27.60 0.10 -15.79
C CYS A 521 -28.99 0.70 -15.60
N ARG A 522 -29.74 0.26 -14.57
CA ARG A 522 -31.06 0.81 -14.25
C ARG A 522 -30.98 2.32 -13.96
N ALA A 523 -30.05 2.73 -13.10
CA ALA A 523 -29.85 4.13 -12.74
C ALA A 523 -29.47 5.03 -13.95
N ASN A 524 -28.80 4.45 -14.96
CA ASN A 524 -28.44 5.15 -16.20
C ASN A 524 -29.47 4.97 -17.34
N HIS A 525 -30.62 4.36 -17.07
CA HIS A 525 -31.67 4.04 -18.05
C HIS A 525 -31.19 3.17 -19.22
N MET A 526 -30.37 2.17 -18.91
CA MET A 526 -29.78 1.25 -19.88
C MET A 526 -30.23 -0.19 -19.67
N THR A 527 -30.21 -0.96 -20.75
CA THR A 527 -30.27 -2.42 -20.70
C THR A 527 -28.86 -2.99 -20.45
N PRO A 528 -28.67 -3.88 -19.46
CA PRO A 528 -27.38 -4.52 -19.21
C PRO A 528 -26.84 -5.30 -20.42
N GLN A 529 -25.55 -5.12 -20.73
CA GLN A 529 -24.83 -5.76 -21.84
C GLN A 529 -23.57 -6.43 -21.27
N PHE A 530 -23.47 -7.75 -21.34
CA PHE A 530 -22.34 -8.52 -20.75
C PHE A 530 -21.42 -9.17 -21.80
N GLU A 531 -21.62 -8.83 -23.08
CA GLU A 531 -20.93 -9.39 -24.23
C GLU A 531 -19.78 -8.51 -24.76
N ASN A 532 -19.76 -7.22 -24.42
CA ASN A 532 -18.86 -6.21 -24.98
C ASN A 532 -17.48 -6.19 -24.28
N TRP A 533 -16.78 -7.32 -24.29
CA TRP A 533 -15.44 -7.45 -23.70
C TRP A 533 -14.33 -7.14 -24.70
N TYR A 534 -13.26 -6.55 -24.20
CA TYR A 534 -11.98 -6.50 -24.90
C TYR A 534 -10.81 -6.69 -23.93
N ASP A 535 -9.70 -7.19 -24.46
CA ASP A 535 -8.48 -7.45 -23.73
C ASP A 535 -7.36 -6.53 -24.21
N ASN A 536 -6.64 -5.93 -23.26
CA ASN A 536 -5.42 -5.17 -23.54
C ASN A 536 -4.32 -5.56 -22.56
N GLY A 537 -3.74 -6.75 -22.78
CA GLY A 537 -2.69 -7.28 -21.92
C GLY A 537 -3.22 -7.78 -20.58
N ILE A 538 -2.95 -7.05 -19.50
CA ILE A 538 -3.38 -7.43 -18.14
C ILE A 538 -4.80 -6.95 -17.80
N TYR A 539 -5.42 -6.13 -18.66
CA TYR A 539 -6.74 -5.55 -18.44
C TYR A 539 -7.79 -6.25 -19.32
N HIS A 540 -8.78 -6.88 -18.69
CA HIS A 540 -9.96 -7.45 -19.33
C HIS A 540 -11.16 -6.53 -19.02
N THR A 541 -11.70 -5.82 -20.03
CA THR A 541 -12.65 -4.73 -19.81
C THR A 541 -13.98 -4.95 -20.53
N LEU A 542 -15.07 -4.83 -19.79
CA LEU A 542 -16.44 -4.78 -20.27
C LEU A 542 -16.89 -3.32 -20.40
N VAL A 543 -17.57 -2.99 -21.50
CA VAL A 543 -18.17 -1.67 -21.71
C VAL A 543 -19.66 -1.79 -22.00
N MET A 544 -20.47 -1.02 -21.29
CA MET A 544 -21.91 -0.95 -21.52
C MET A 544 -22.28 0.44 -22.01
N TYR A 545 -23.00 0.48 -23.12
CA TYR A 545 -23.38 1.70 -23.80
C TYR A 545 -24.85 2.04 -23.56
N ASP A 546 -25.17 3.33 -23.51
CA ASP A 546 -26.57 3.77 -23.58
C ASP A 546 -27.09 3.80 -25.03
N LYS A 547 -28.34 4.22 -25.21
CA LYS A 547 -29.01 4.27 -26.53
C LYS A 547 -28.30 5.19 -27.54
N ASP A 548 -27.54 6.17 -27.06
CA ASP A 548 -26.82 7.16 -27.87
C ASP A 548 -25.36 6.71 -28.08
N HIS A 549 -25.05 5.46 -27.72
CA HIS A 549 -23.73 4.84 -27.80
C HIS A 549 -22.66 5.51 -26.91
N VAL A 550 -23.09 6.13 -25.80
CA VAL A 550 -22.17 6.67 -24.79
C VAL A 550 -21.73 5.54 -23.85
N PRO A 551 -20.42 5.35 -23.57
CA PRO A 551 -19.92 4.26 -22.72
C PRO A 551 -20.15 4.58 -21.24
N MET A 552 -21.39 4.52 -20.77
CA MET A 552 -21.76 4.95 -19.41
C MET A 552 -21.19 4.06 -18.30
N ILE A 553 -20.94 2.77 -18.56
CA ILE A 553 -20.35 1.86 -17.56
C ILE A 553 -19.15 1.15 -18.16
N ARG A 554 -18.06 1.14 -17.41
CA ARG A 554 -16.91 0.26 -17.64
C ARG A 554 -16.64 -0.62 -16.43
N TYR A 555 -16.22 -1.85 -16.69
CA TYR A 555 -15.82 -2.79 -15.64
C TYR A 555 -14.57 -3.54 -16.08
N THR A 556 -13.47 -3.32 -15.37
CA THR A 556 -12.17 -3.88 -15.72
C THR A 556 -11.69 -4.87 -14.65
N ILE A 557 -11.31 -6.07 -15.08
CA ILE A 557 -10.65 -7.09 -14.27
C ILE A 557 -9.15 -7.07 -14.61
N MET A 558 -8.31 -7.00 -13.58
CA MET A 558 -6.86 -6.88 -13.71
C MET A 558 -6.17 -8.20 -13.34
N LYS A 559 -5.56 -8.83 -14.34
CA LYS A 559 -4.86 -10.12 -14.20
C LYS A 559 -3.69 -10.01 -13.22
N GLY A 560 -3.58 -10.96 -12.31
CA GLY A 560 -2.49 -11.05 -11.33
C GLY A 560 -2.46 -9.91 -10.30
N CYS A 561 -3.53 -9.11 -10.20
CA CYS A 561 -3.60 -7.97 -9.31
C CYS A 561 -4.28 -8.34 -7.97
N PRO A 562 -3.66 -8.05 -6.80
CA PRO A 562 -4.31 -8.16 -5.50
C PRO A 562 -5.25 -6.97 -5.25
N HIS A 563 -5.83 -6.93 -4.04
CA HIS A 563 -6.57 -5.78 -3.52
C HIS A 563 -5.64 -4.58 -3.24
N THR A 564 -5.36 -3.78 -4.28
CA THR A 564 -4.42 -2.64 -4.25
C THR A 564 -4.88 -1.53 -5.20
N TYR A 565 -4.18 -0.40 -5.18
CA TYR A 565 -4.38 0.72 -6.10
C TYR A 565 -3.03 1.24 -6.61
N THR A 566 -2.89 1.47 -7.92
CA THR A 566 -1.63 1.91 -8.55
C THR A 566 -1.77 3.21 -9.34
N GLY A 567 -0.63 3.85 -9.63
CA GLY A 567 -0.56 5.04 -10.48
C GLY A 567 -1.08 4.81 -11.90
N GLU A 568 -0.91 3.60 -12.45
CA GLU A 568 -1.46 3.23 -13.75
C GLU A 568 -2.98 3.10 -13.72
N MET A 569 -3.58 2.61 -12.61
CA MET A 569 -5.03 2.60 -12.46
C MET A 569 -5.59 4.02 -12.47
N ALA A 570 -4.97 4.96 -11.74
CA ALA A 570 -5.35 6.37 -11.79
C ALA A 570 -5.30 6.92 -13.22
N GLN A 571 -4.20 6.65 -13.93
CA GLN A 571 -4.01 7.12 -15.30
C GLN A 571 -5.05 6.53 -16.26
N LEU A 572 -5.31 5.23 -16.20
CA LEU A 572 -6.32 4.58 -17.04
C LEU A 572 -7.72 5.10 -16.74
N THR A 573 -8.10 5.24 -15.47
CA THR A 573 -9.40 5.78 -15.08
C THR A 573 -9.59 7.21 -15.60
N TRP A 574 -8.57 8.06 -15.51
CA TRP A 574 -8.62 9.42 -16.03
C TRP A 574 -8.65 9.46 -17.56
N ASP A 575 -7.59 8.96 -18.21
CA ASP A 575 -7.33 9.14 -19.65
C ASP A 575 -8.37 8.42 -20.51
N THR A 576 -8.92 7.30 -20.03
CA THR A 576 -9.85 6.50 -20.83
C THR A 576 -11.31 6.75 -20.48
N PHE A 577 -11.62 7.33 -19.32
CA PHE A 577 -13.01 7.44 -18.84
C PHE A 577 -13.36 8.83 -18.31
N LEU A 578 -12.82 9.25 -17.17
CA LEU A 578 -13.32 10.44 -16.46
C LEU A 578 -13.26 11.71 -17.31
N CYS A 579 -12.13 11.99 -17.95
CA CYS A 579 -11.92 13.25 -18.65
C CYS A 579 -12.83 13.45 -19.88
N HIS A 580 -13.51 12.39 -20.32
CA HIS A 580 -14.45 12.43 -21.44
C HIS A 580 -15.86 12.83 -21.03
N PHE A 581 -16.15 12.95 -19.73
CA PHE A 581 -17.49 13.31 -19.25
C PHE A 581 -17.52 14.72 -18.65
N THR A 582 -18.56 15.47 -19.00
CA THR A 582 -18.97 16.70 -18.28
C THR A 582 -20.40 16.56 -17.77
N ARG A 583 -20.69 17.22 -16.64
CA ARG A 583 -22.05 17.41 -16.14
C ARG A 583 -22.48 18.85 -16.34
N GLU A 584 -23.56 19.05 -17.09
CA GLU A 584 -24.14 20.36 -17.33
C GLU A 584 -25.00 20.81 -16.13
N ALA A 585 -25.29 22.11 -16.07
CA ALA A 585 -26.04 22.69 -14.95
C ALA A 585 -27.49 22.17 -14.82
N ASP A 586 -28.05 21.61 -15.90
CA ASP A 586 -29.35 20.94 -15.91
C ASP A 586 -29.29 19.47 -15.47
N GLY A 587 -28.10 18.98 -15.11
CA GLY A 587 -27.84 17.60 -14.70
C GLY A 587 -27.50 16.66 -15.86
N SER A 588 -27.63 17.08 -17.12
CA SER A 588 -27.31 16.23 -18.26
C SER A 588 -25.81 15.90 -18.34
N ILE A 589 -25.51 14.72 -18.89
CA ILE A 589 -24.13 14.26 -19.12
C ILE A 589 -23.79 14.46 -20.59
N GLN A 590 -22.64 15.08 -20.87
CA GLN A 590 -22.04 15.08 -22.21
C GLN A 590 -20.79 14.21 -22.23
N TYR A 591 -20.61 13.49 -23.34
CA TYR A 591 -19.45 12.66 -23.61
C TYR A 591 -18.66 13.23 -24.80
N HIS A 592 -17.34 13.35 -24.65
CA HIS A 592 -16.45 14.08 -25.56
C HIS A 592 -15.42 13.19 -26.28
N GLY A 593 -15.51 11.87 -26.17
CA GLY A 593 -14.51 10.93 -26.69
C GLY A 593 -15.02 9.93 -27.70
#